data_AF-A0A7Y5N896-F1
#
_entry.id   AF-A0A7Y5N896-F1
#
_cell.length_a   1.000
_cell.length_b   1.000
_cell.length_c   1.000
_cell.angle_alpha   90.00
_cell.angle_beta   90.00
_cell.angle_gamma   90.00
#
_symmetry.space_group_name_H-M   'P 1'
#
loop_
_entity.id
_entity.type
_entity.pdbx_description
1 polymer ?
#
loop_
_entity_poly.entity_id
_entity_poly.type
_entity_poly.pdbx_seq_one_letter_code
_entity_poly.pdbx_strand_id
1 'polypeptide(L)'
;MAEVHNAALRRRPVKGPSNAASAPSGARVLHIGDLAARAGVSADTLRYYERRGLLQPSGRRASGYREYPPEAEDVVRFIKHAQALGFTLAEVEELLPLRQGSVRREVGLEVRDVAMAKIVDIDEKLRLLDALRATLVELVAECNETCGADVAVDETLGCPIIAALDAPDAEPGARESSPRTRSRSVRVR
;
A
#
# COMPACT_ATOMS: atom_id res chain seq x y z
N MET A 1 -29.89 9.97 -0.18
CA MET A 1 -29.84 10.24 1.27
C MET A 1 -28.84 9.26 1.89
N ALA A 2 -27.55 9.58 1.82
CA ALA A 2 -26.50 8.83 2.52
C ALA A 2 -25.86 9.82 3.51
N GLU A 3 -26.15 9.62 4.79
CA GLU A 3 -25.65 10.44 5.89
C GLU A 3 -24.14 10.23 6.04
N VAL A 4 -23.38 11.23 5.61
CA VAL A 4 -21.98 11.42 5.98
C VAL A 4 -21.97 11.77 7.46
N HIS A 5 -21.74 10.78 8.33
CA HIS A 5 -21.55 10.98 9.76
C HIS A 5 -20.18 11.64 10.01
N ASN A 6 -20.12 12.96 9.84
CA ASN A 6 -18.99 13.79 10.23
C ASN A 6 -19.03 14.04 11.75
N ALA A 7 -18.56 13.06 12.51
CA ALA A 7 -18.50 13.13 13.96
C ALA A 7 -17.15 13.74 14.41
N ALA A 8 -17.17 15.06 14.62
CA ALA A 8 -16.46 15.78 15.68
C ALA A 8 -15.05 15.27 16.10
N LEU A 9 -14.03 15.58 15.31
CA LEU A 9 -12.65 15.57 15.77
C LEU A 9 -12.41 16.75 16.73
N ARG A 10 -12.66 16.52 18.03
CA ARG A 10 -12.18 17.42 19.09
C ARG A 10 -10.64 17.46 19.04
N ARG A 11 -10.10 18.61 18.63
CA ARG A 11 -8.66 18.89 18.61
C ARG A 11 -8.07 18.72 20.02
N ARG A 12 -7.44 17.57 20.28
CA ARG A 12 -6.46 17.46 21.36
C ARG A 12 -5.18 18.17 20.91
N PRO A 13 -4.54 18.99 21.76
CA PRO A 13 -3.21 19.50 21.44
C PRO A 13 -2.26 18.30 21.37
N VAL A 14 -1.78 17.97 20.17
CA VAL A 14 -0.67 17.03 20.01
C VAL A 14 0.55 17.73 20.61
N LYS A 15 0.97 17.31 21.80
CA LYS A 15 2.26 17.67 22.38
C LYS A 15 3.31 17.08 21.45
N GLY A 16 3.76 17.88 20.47
CA GLY A 16 4.83 17.50 19.57
C GLY A 16 6.06 17.09 20.36
N PRO A 17 6.90 16.18 19.82
CA PRO A 17 8.13 15.79 20.50
C PRO A 17 8.94 17.06 20.76
N SER A 18 9.17 17.30 22.06
CA SER A 18 10.07 18.33 22.57
C SER A 18 11.46 18.02 22.01
N ASN A 19 11.83 18.69 20.92
CA ASN A 19 13.20 18.63 20.41
C ASN A 19 14.06 19.51 21.32
N ALA A 20 14.45 18.94 22.46
CA ALA A 20 15.59 19.43 23.20
C ALA A 20 16.80 19.24 22.28
N ALA A 21 17.45 20.34 21.93
CA ALA A 21 18.73 20.36 21.26
C ALA A 21 19.69 19.37 21.95
N SER A 22 19.96 18.24 21.29
CA SER A 22 21.00 17.31 21.70
C SER A 22 22.27 17.66 20.93
N ALA A 23 23.11 18.51 21.55
CA ALA A 23 24.52 18.63 21.20
C ALA A 23 25.25 17.29 21.41
N PRO A 24 26.42 17.07 20.76
CA PRO A 24 26.76 15.80 20.14
C PRO A 24 27.25 14.75 21.17
N SER A 25 26.52 13.64 21.27
CA SER A 25 27.09 12.39 21.76
C SER A 25 28.00 11.85 20.66
N GLY A 26 29.30 11.70 20.94
CA GLY A 26 30.39 11.40 20.01
C GLY A 26 29.97 10.68 18.73
N ALA A 27 29.78 11.45 17.65
CA ALA A 27 29.23 10.97 16.38
C ALA A 27 30.19 10.00 15.70
N ARG A 28 30.05 8.71 15.98
CA ARG A 28 30.74 7.66 15.24
C ARG A 28 30.10 7.59 13.85
N VAL A 29 30.85 8.06 12.86
CA VAL A 29 30.53 7.90 11.44
C VAL A 29 30.26 6.43 11.14
N LEU A 30 29.20 6.15 10.38
CA LEU A 30 28.77 4.79 10.07
C LEU A 30 29.25 4.38 8.69
N HIS A 31 29.64 3.12 8.55
CA HIS A 31 29.77 2.50 7.25
C HIS A 31 28.42 1.96 6.76
N ILE A 32 28.32 1.69 5.45
CA ILE A 32 27.08 1.19 4.85
C ILE A 32 26.57 -0.10 5.51
N GLY A 33 27.49 -0.99 5.91
CA GLY A 33 27.14 -2.23 6.61
C GLY A 33 26.55 -1.98 7.99
N ASP A 34 27.17 -1.09 8.77
CA ASP A 34 26.68 -0.72 10.10
C ASP A 34 25.32 -0.02 10.00
N LEU A 35 25.17 0.91 9.06
CA LEU A 35 23.91 1.61 8.82
C LEU A 35 22.80 0.63 8.39
N ALA A 36 23.12 -0.33 7.50
CA ALA A 36 22.18 -1.34 7.03
C ALA A 36 21.69 -2.22 8.19
N ALA A 37 22.62 -2.71 9.01
CA ALA A 37 22.30 -3.53 10.17
C ALA A 37 21.43 -2.76 11.19
N ARG A 38 21.81 -1.51 11.51
CA ARG A 38 21.10 -0.69 12.50
C ARG A 38 19.71 -0.26 12.03
N ALA A 39 19.56 0.07 10.75
CA ALA A 39 18.27 0.44 10.17
C ALA A 39 17.40 -0.78 9.76
N GLY A 40 17.96 -1.99 9.83
CA GLY A 40 17.29 -3.22 9.44
C GLY A 40 16.91 -3.23 7.95
N VAL A 41 17.86 -2.91 7.08
CA VAL A 41 17.72 -2.94 5.62
C VAL A 41 18.94 -3.59 4.99
N SER A 42 18.87 -3.97 3.72
CA SER A 42 20.06 -4.43 3.01
C SER A 42 20.96 -3.26 2.62
N ALA A 43 22.26 -3.54 2.44
CA ALA A 43 23.18 -2.55 1.88
C ALA A 43 22.77 -2.10 0.46
N ASP A 44 22.12 -2.97 -0.31
CA ASP A 44 21.61 -2.61 -1.65
C ASP A 44 20.43 -1.65 -1.59
N THR A 45 19.56 -1.78 -0.59
CA THR A 45 18.51 -0.79 -0.31
C THR A 45 19.12 0.57 0.02
N LEU A 46 20.17 0.63 0.84
CA LEU A 46 20.86 1.89 1.12
C LEU A 46 21.48 2.49 -0.15
N ARG A 47 22.19 1.69 -0.96
CA ARG A 47 22.73 2.14 -2.25
C ARG A 47 21.63 2.64 -3.19
N TYR A 48 20.45 2.02 -3.13
CA TYR A 48 19.31 2.46 -3.93
C TYR A 48 18.78 3.82 -3.44
N TYR A 49 18.66 4.03 -2.13
CA TYR A 49 18.32 5.34 -1.57
C TYR A 49 19.36 6.41 -1.90
N GLU A 50 20.65 6.08 -1.89
CA GLU A 50 21.70 6.99 -2.35
C GLU A 50 21.52 7.38 -3.82
N ARG A 51 21.27 6.42 -4.71
CA ARG A 51 21.07 6.70 -6.15
C ARG A 51 19.87 7.61 -6.41
N ARG A 52 18.86 7.54 -5.54
CA ARG A 52 17.67 8.41 -5.58
C ARG A 52 17.85 9.74 -4.84
N GLY A 53 19.02 9.99 -4.26
CA GLY A 53 19.30 11.22 -3.51
C GLY A 53 18.65 11.29 -2.12
N LEU A 54 17.92 10.26 -1.72
CA LEU A 54 17.23 10.14 -0.42
C LEU A 54 18.20 9.99 0.76
N LEU A 55 19.40 9.49 0.50
CA LEU A 55 20.44 9.28 1.49
C LEU A 55 21.75 9.89 1.01
N GLN A 56 22.34 10.79 1.79
CA GLN A 56 23.57 11.48 1.42
C GLN A 56 24.72 11.00 2.31
N PRO A 57 25.82 10.50 1.75
CA PRO A 57 27.01 10.18 2.51
C PRO A 57 27.69 11.47 3.00
N SER A 58 28.27 11.45 4.20
CA SER A 58 29.07 12.58 4.73
C SER A 58 30.41 12.74 4.02
N GLY A 59 30.86 11.71 3.30
CA GLY A 59 32.09 11.73 2.52
C GLY A 59 32.55 10.33 2.12
N ARG A 60 33.77 10.28 1.57
CA ARG A 60 34.52 9.03 1.38
C ARG A 60 35.80 9.10 2.21
N ARG A 61 36.14 8.00 2.89
CA ARG A 61 37.49 7.86 3.48
C ARG A 61 38.54 7.78 2.38
N ALA A 62 39.79 8.06 2.76
CA ALA A 62 40.96 7.79 1.93
C ALA A 62 41.06 6.32 1.45
N SER A 63 40.45 5.38 2.18
CA SER A 63 40.35 3.97 1.81
C SER A 63 39.23 3.65 0.79
N GLY A 64 38.48 4.65 0.31
CA GLY A 64 37.41 4.49 -0.67
C GLY A 64 36.04 4.10 -0.09
N TYR A 65 35.94 3.81 1.20
CA TYR A 65 34.68 3.48 1.88
C TYR A 65 33.79 4.71 2.07
N ARG A 66 32.48 4.54 1.82
CA ARG A 66 31.46 5.54 2.12
C ARG A 66 31.22 5.66 3.62
N GLU A 67 30.94 6.88 4.01
CA GLU A 67 30.69 7.29 5.37
C GLU A 67 29.34 7.98 5.48
N TYR A 68 28.61 7.66 6.54
CA TYR A 68 27.33 8.26 6.82
C TYR A 68 27.32 8.91 8.19
N PRO A 69 26.67 10.07 8.32
CA PRO A 69 26.48 10.69 9.62
C PRO A 69 25.49 9.86 10.45
N PRO A 70 25.52 9.92 11.78
CA PRO A 70 24.62 9.13 12.62
C PRO A 70 23.13 9.40 12.34
N GLU A 71 22.78 10.60 11.90
CA GLU A 71 21.42 11.01 11.52
C GLU A 71 20.89 10.26 10.29
N ALA A 72 21.77 9.64 9.50
CA ALA A 72 21.40 8.81 8.34
C ALA A 72 20.49 7.65 8.75
N GLU A 73 20.65 7.12 9.97
CA GLU A 73 19.79 6.05 10.48
C GLU A 73 18.34 6.51 10.60
N ASP A 74 18.10 7.72 11.11
CA ASP A 74 16.75 8.26 11.26
C ASP A 74 16.10 8.58 9.92
N VAL A 75 16.89 8.99 8.91
CA VAL A 75 16.43 9.15 7.53
C VAL A 75 15.97 7.81 6.96
N VAL A 76 16.76 6.75 7.13
CA VAL A 76 16.38 5.41 6.62
C VAL A 76 15.13 4.88 7.32
N ARG A 77 15.00 5.06 8.64
CA ARG A 77 13.78 4.68 9.38
C ARG A 77 12.56 5.46 8.91
N PHE A 78 12.71 6.76 8.64
CA PHE A 78 11.65 7.59 8.08
C PHE A 78 11.17 7.06 6.73
N ILE A 79 12.09 6.77 5.81
CA ILE A 79 11.76 6.22 4.49
C ILE A 79 10.99 4.90 4.64
N LYS A 80 11.45 3.99 5.51
CA LYS A 80 10.76 2.71 5.77
C LYS A 80 9.34 2.90 6.28
N HIS A 81 9.14 3.79 7.25
CA HIS A 81 7.81 4.05 7.81
C HIS A 81 6.87 4.65 6.76
N ALA A 82 7.37 5.57 5.94
CA ALA A 82 6.57 6.14 4.86
C ALA A 82 6.18 5.07 3.83
N GLN A 83 7.11 4.19 3.42
CA GLN A 83 6.79 3.07 2.53
C GLN A 83 5.75 2.12 3.13
N ALA A 84 5.83 1.84 4.43
CA ALA A 84 4.85 1.00 5.13
C ALA A 84 3.44 1.61 5.16
N LEU A 85 3.33 2.95 5.06
CA LEU A 85 2.07 3.68 4.93
C LEU A 85 1.59 3.81 3.48
N GLY A 86 2.29 3.20 2.52
CA GLY A 86 1.91 3.21 1.11
C GLY A 86 2.44 4.41 0.33
N PHE A 87 3.36 5.21 0.91
CA PHE A 87 4.05 6.25 0.15
C PHE A 87 5.08 5.64 -0.79
N THR A 88 5.10 6.14 -2.02
CA THR A 88 6.13 5.83 -3.01
C THR A 88 7.42 6.55 -2.65
N LEU A 89 8.56 6.07 -3.16
CA LEU A 89 9.83 6.74 -2.91
C LEU A 89 9.89 8.16 -3.49
N ALA A 90 9.15 8.44 -4.58
CA ALA A 90 9.04 9.80 -5.11
C ALA A 90 8.32 10.72 -4.12
N GLU A 91 7.22 10.28 -3.53
CA GLU A 91 6.52 11.04 -2.48
C GLU A 91 7.39 11.23 -1.23
N VAL A 92 8.20 10.22 -0.89
CA VAL A 92 9.15 10.33 0.23
C VAL A 92 10.26 11.36 -0.06
N GLU A 93 10.71 11.50 -1.31
CA GLU A 93 11.65 12.56 -1.72
C GLU A 93 11.06 13.96 -1.45
N GLU A 94 9.75 14.14 -1.66
CA GLU A 94 9.04 15.40 -1.37
C GLU A 94 8.85 15.64 0.14
N LEU A 95 8.65 14.58 0.93
CA LEU A 95 8.44 14.68 2.37
C LEU A 95 9.73 14.91 3.18
N LEU A 96 10.88 14.46 2.69
CA LEU A 96 12.16 14.58 3.41
C LEU A 96 12.59 16.02 3.70
N PRO A 97 12.54 16.98 2.75
CA PRO A 97 12.83 18.38 3.02
C PRO A 97 11.91 18.99 4.07
N LEU A 98 10.63 18.60 4.08
CA LEU A 98 9.62 19.08 5.04
C LEU A 98 9.95 18.66 6.48
N ARG A 99 10.62 17.50 6.65
CA ARG A 99 11.14 17.05 7.95
C ARG A 99 12.30 17.92 8.46
N GLN A 100 13.13 18.46 7.57
CA GLN A 100 14.32 19.25 7.93
C GLN A 100 14.00 20.72 8.19
N GLY A 101 12.88 21.22 7.66
CA GLY A 101 12.37 22.56 7.98
C GLY A 101 11.95 22.66 9.45
N SER A 102 12.28 23.78 10.10
CA SER A 102 11.63 24.15 11.36
C SER A 102 10.12 24.08 11.16
N VAL A 103 9.36 23.56 12.13
CA VAL A 103 7.89 23.41 12.07
C VAL A 103 7.23 24.78 11.91
N ARG A 104 7.26 25.31 10.70
CA ARG A 104 6.51 26.46 10.24
C ARG A 104 5.13 25.95 9.84
N ARG A 105 4.11 26.77 10.08
CA ARG A 105 2.71 26.37 9.88
C ARG A 105 2.47 25.89 8.45
N GLU A 106 3.13 26.51 7.48
CA GLU A 106 3.06 26.24 6.05
C GLU A 106 3.53 24.82 5.72
N VAL A 107 4.67 24.38 6.28
CA VAL A 107 5.20 23.02 6.13
C VAL A 107 4.22 21.98 6.70
N GLY A 108 3.55 22.30 7.81
CA GLY A 108 2.52 21.43 8.39
C GLY A 108 1.24 21.32 7.57
N LEU A 109 0.93 22.32 6.73
CA LEU A 109 -0.19 22.23 5.77
C LEU A 109 0.19 21.30 4.61
N GLU A 110 1.40 21.45 4.05
CA GLU A 110 1.90 20.65 2.94
C GLU A 110 1.97 19.15 3.27
N VAL A 111 2.54 18.78 4.44
CA VAL A 111 2.59 17.38 4.87
C VAL A 111 1.19 16.78 5.05
N ARG A 112 0.24 17.57 5.57
CA ARG A 112 -1.14 17.10 5.72
C ARG A 112 -1.77 16.86 4.36
N ASP A 113 -1.56 17.75 3.39
CA ASP A 113 -2.17 17.64 2.07
C ASP A 113 -1.63 16.41 1.31
N VAL A 114 -0.33 16.11 1.42
CA VAL A 114 0.27 14.86 0.91
C VAL A 114 -0.34 13.62 1.56
N ALA A 115 -0.54 13.65 2.89
CA ALA A 115 -1.20 12.54 3.58
C ALA A 115 -2.67 12.39 3.19
N MET A 116 -3.40 13.48 2.96
CA MET A 116 -4.78 13.46 2.50
C MET A 116 -4.90 12.87 1.09
N ALA A 117 -4.00 13.24 0.18
CA ALA A 117 -3.93 12.64 -1.15
C ALA A 117 -3.69 11.12 -1.06
N LYS A 118 -2.79 10.68 -0.17
CA LYS A 118 -2.53 9.25 0.03
C LYS A 118 -3.75 8.50 0.55
N ILE A 119 -4.55 9.10 1.43
CA ILE A 119 -5.81 8.52 1.90
C ILE A 119 -6.77 8.31 0.73
N VAL A 120 -6.91 9.30 -0.16
CA VAL A 120 -7.76 9.18 -1.35
C VAL A 120 -7.31 8.04 -2.26
N ASP A 121 -6.01 7.93 -2.53
CA ASP A 121 -5.45 6.82 -3.34
C ASP A 121 -5.73 5.45 -2.72
N ILE A 122 -5.62 5.34 -1.39
CA ILE A 122 -5.89 4.11 -0.65
C ILE A 122 -7.38 3.76 -0.75
N ASP A 123 -8.27 4.73 -0.55
CA ASP A 123 -9.72 4.53 -0.64
C ASP A 123 -10.14 4.09 -2.04
N GLU A 124 -9.52 4.62 -3.09
CA GLU A 124 -9.78 4.19 -4.47
C GLU A 124 -9.32 2.74 -4.71
N LYS A 125 -8.13 2.37 -4.22
CA LYS A 125 -7.65 0.98 -4.30
C LYS A 125 -8.54 0.02 -3.51
N LEU A 126 -9.04 0.43 -2.34
CA LEU A 126 -9.98 -0.38 -1.56
C LEU A 126 -11.26 -0.64 -2.35
N ARG A 127 -11.85 0.40 -2.98
CA ARG A 127 -13.03 0.22 -3.83
C ARG A 127 -12.80 -0.76 -4.97
N LEU A 128 -11.66 -0.65 -5.65
CA LEU A 128 -11.29 -1.57 -6.72
C LEU A 128 -11.13 -3.00 -6.21
N LEU A 129 -10.40 -3.18 -5.10
CA LEU A 129 -10.18 -4.50 -4.50
C LEU A 129 -11.48 -5.14 -4.00
N ASP A 130 -12.39 -4.34 -3.44
CA ASP A 130 -13.71 -4.80 -3.01
C ASP A 130 -14.57 -5.26 -4.21
N ALA A 131 -14.54 -4.53 -5.32
CA ALA A 131 -15.22 -4.93 -6.55
C ALA A 131 -14.67 -6.25 -7.10
N LEU A 132 -13.34 -6.37 -7.23
CA LEU A 132 -12.69 -7.61 -7.67
C LEU A 132 -13.01 -8.79 -6.74
N ARG A 133 -13.02 -8.54 -5.43
CA ARG A 133 -13.39 -9.54 -4.43
C ARG A 133 -14.83 -10.00 -4.61
N ALA A 134 -15.76 -9.09 -4.85
CA ALA A 134 -17.17 -9.43 -5.07
C ALA A 134 -17.32 -10.35 -6.28
N THR A 135 -16.67 -10.02 -7.41
CA THR A 135 -16.64 -10.87 -8.61
C THR A 135 -16.10 -12.27 -8.32
N LEU A 136 -14.98 -12.38 -7.61
CA LEU A 136 -14.41 -13.68 -7.26
C LEU A 136 -15.34 -14.50 -6.35
N VAL A 137 -16.05 -13.85 -5.44
CA VAL A 137 -17.05 -14.51 -4.57
C VAL A 137 -18.20 -15.07 -5.40
N GLU A 138 -18.71 -14.31 -6.38
CA GLU A 138 -19.78 -14.76 -7.28
C GLU A 138 -19.33 -15.96 -8.13
N LEU A 139 -18.15 -15.89 -8.73
CA LEU A 139 -17.60 -16.99 -9.54
C LEU A 139 -17.39 -18.27 -8.72
N VAL A 140 -16.97 -18.15 -7.45
CA VAL A 140 -16.83 -19.30 -6.54
C VAL A 140 -18.20 -19.88 -6.19
N ALA A 141 -19.22 -19.05 -5.99
CA ALA A 141 -20.58 -19.54 -5.75
C ALA A 141 -21.12 -20.33 -6.96
N GLU A 142 -20.99 -19.78 -8.18
CA GLU A 142 -21.36 -20.48 -9.42
C GLU A 142 -20.59 -21.80 -9.59
N CYS A 143 -19.30 -21.80 -9.25
CA CYS A 143 -18.46 -23.00 -9.32
C CYS A 143 -18.93 -24.09 -8.34
N ASN A 144 -19.30 -23.73 -7.11
CA ASN A 144 -19.79 -24.70 -6.13
C ASN A 144 -21.11 -25.37 -6.58
N GLU A 145 -21.95 -24.65 -7.30
CA GLU A 145 -23.22 -25.18 -7.85
C GLU A 145 -23.00 -26.08 -9.07
N THR A 146 -21.95 -25.83 -9.86
CA THR A 146 -21.67 -26.54 -11.12
C THR A 146 -20.64 -27.68 -10.98
N CYS A 147 -19.76 -27.62 -9.98
CA CYS A 147 -18.67 -28.57 -9.75
C CYS A 147 -18.81 -29.37 -8.43
N GLY A 148 -19.98 -29.33 -7.77
CA GLY A 148 -20.23 -30.02 -6.50
C GLY A 148 -20.21 -31.55 -6.61
N ALA A 149 -19.80 -32.22 -5.51
CA ALA A 149 -19.54 -33.66 -5.43
C ALA A 149 -20.72 -34.60 -5.79
N ASP A 150 -21.94 -34.06 -5.88
CA ASP A 150 -23.17 -34.82 -6.17
C ASP A 150 -23.74 -34.56 -7.57
N VAL A 151 -23.08 -33.73 -8.38
CA VAL A 151 -23.49 -33.45 -9.77
C VAL A 151 -22.62 -34.27 -10.70
N ALA A 152 -23.24 -35.07 -11.58
CA ALA A 152 -22.53 -35.73 -12.65
C ALA A 152 -21.80 -34.65 -13.45
N VAL A 153 -20.47 -34.65 -13.37
CA VAL A 153 -19.62 -33.74 -14.14
C VAL A 153 -19.85 -34.08 -15.60
N ASP A 154 -20.77 -33.34 -16.21
CA ASP A 154 -20.96 -33.41 -17.65
C ASP A 154 -19.69 -32.82 -18.25
N GLU A 155 -18.96 -33.58 -19.07
CA GLU A 155 -17.73 -33.08 -19.73
C GLU A 155 -18.02 -31.85 -20.61
N THR A 156 -19.30 -31.55 -20.86
CA THR A 156 -19.81 -30.35 -21.52
C THR A 156 -20.01 -29.13 -20.61
N LEU A 157 -20.00 -29.27 -19.27
CA LEU A 157 -20.07 -28.15 -18.32
C LEU A 157 -18.64 -27.73 -17.90
N GLY A 158 -18.11 -26.73 -18.60
CA GLY A 158 -16.83 -26.12 -18.23
C GLY A 158 -16.88 -25.39 -16.89
N CYS A 159 -15.74 -25.28 -16.21
CA CYS A 159 -15.62 -24.53 -14.96
C CYS A 159 -15.92 -23.02 -15.20
N PRO A 160 -16.88 -22.42 -14.47
CA PRO A 160 -17.28 -21.02 -14.69
C PRO A 160 -16.15 -20.02 -14.40
N ILE A 161 -15.22 -20.35 -13.49
CA ILE A 161 -14.03 -19.53 -13.20
C ILE A 161 -13.11 -19.48 -14.42
N ILE A 162 -12.82 -20.63 -15.03
CA ILE A 162 -11.97 -20.69 -16.24
C ILE A 162 -12.64 -19.97 -17.40
N ALA A 163 -13.94 -20.20 -17.60
CA ALA A 163 -14.71 -19.52 -18.64
C ALA A 163 -14.72 -17.99 -18.47
N ALA A 164 -14.72 -17.48 -17.24
CA ALA A 164 -14.63 -16.04 -16.96
C ALA A 164 -13.24 -15.47 -17.24
N LEU A 165 -12.16 -16.22 -16.93
CA LEU A 165 -10.78 -15.79 -17.21
C LEU A 165 -10.44 -15.82 -18.71
N ASP A 166 -11.04 -16.75 -19.46
CA ASP A 166 -10.88 -16.85 -20.92
C ASP A 166 -11.71 -15.80 -21.69
N ALA A 167 -12.62 -15.08 -21.03
CA ALA A 167 -13.47 -14.03 -21.59
C ALA A 167 -13.14 -12.65 -20.99
N PRO A 168 -12.00 -12.02 -21.37
CA PRO A 168 -11.47 -10.84 -20.69
C PRO A 168 -12.32 -9.57 -20.79
N ASP A 169 -13.29 -9.52 -21.72
CA ASP A 169 -14.17 -8.35 -21.95
C ASP A 169 -15.55 -8.49 -21.29
N ALA A 170 -15.80 -9.57 -20.54
CA ALA A 170 -17.06 -9.75 -19.82
C ALA A 170 -17.06 -8.92 -18.52
N GLU A 171 -17.64 -7.72 -18.59
CA GLU A 171 -17.91 -6.87 -17.42
C GLU A 171 -18.51 -7.71 -16.25
N PRO A 172 -17.84 -7.76 -15.09
CA PRO A 172 -18.33 -8.50 -13.94
C PRO A 172 -19.53 -7.78 -13.34
N GLY A 173 -20.73 -8.17 -13.80
CA GLY A 173 -22.00 -7.57 -13.38
C GLY A 173 -23.07 -7.53 -14.48
N ALA A 174 -22.74 -7.85 -15.73
CA ALA A 174 -23.69 -7.85 -16.85
C ALA A 174 -24.31 -9.23 -17.17
N ARG A 175 -24.17 -10.23 -16.29
CA ARG A 175 -24.86 -11.52 -16.44
C ARG A 175 -26.26 -11.42 -15.85
N GLU A 176 -27.14 -10.77 -16.60
CA GLU A 176 -28.57 -10.73 -16.32
C GLU A 176 -29.11 -12.16 -16.22
N SER A 177 -29.77 -12.42 -15.08
CA SER A 177 -30.62 -13.56 -14.75
C SER A 177 -31.28 -14.19 -15.99
N SER A 178 -30.67 -15.24 -16.52
CA SER A 178 -31.26 -16.05 -17.60
C SER A 178 -32.45 -16.85 -17.05
N PRO A 179 -33.68 -16.65 -17.54
CA PRO A 179 -34.83 -17.43 -17.12
C PRO A 179 -34.98 -18.64 -18.03
N ARG A 180 -34.73 -19.86 -17.53
CA ARG A 180 -35.08 -21.16 -18.16
C ARG A 180 -34.86 -22.24 -17.09
N THR A 181 -35.83 -23.06 -16.69
CA THR A 181 -36.84 -23.75 -17.49
C THR A 181 -38.14 -24.03 -16.72
N ARG A 182 -39.27 -23.53 -17.23
CA ARG A 182 -40.55 -24.25 -17.17
C ARG A 182 -40.49 -25.37 -18.21
N SER A 183 -40.67 -26.63 -17.79
CA SER A 183 -41.59 -27.61 -18.41
C SER A 183 -41.18 -29.06 -18.11
N ARG A 184 -41.93 -29.74 -17.25
CA ARG A 184 -42.38 -31.12 -17.54
C ARG A 184 -43.59 -31.50 -16.68
N SER A 185 -44.77 -31.24 -17.21
CA SER A 185 -46.01 -31.87 -16.77
C SER A 185 -45.97 -33.35 -17.19
N VAL A 186 -45.63 -34.23 -16.26
CA VAL A 186 -45.80 -35.68 -16.44
C VAL A 186 -47.25 -36.01 -16.08
N ARG A 187 -48.06 -36.31 -17.10
CA ARG A 187 -49.40 -36.86 -16.95
C ARG A 187 -49.27 -38.39 -17.04
N VAL A 188 -49.32 -39.08 -15.91
CA VAL A 188 -49.42 -40.55 -15.87
C VAL A 188 -50.89 -40.93 -15.98
N ARG A 189 -51.20 -41.83 -16.91
CA ARG A 189 -52.49 -42.49 -17.09
C ARG A 189 -52.56 -43.75 -16.26
#